data_AF-A0A6V7IHT7-F1
#
_entry.id   AF-A0A6V7IHT7-F1
#
_cell.length_a   1.000
_cell.length_b   1.000
_cell.length_c   1.000
_cell.angle_alpha   90.00
_cell.angle_beta   90.00
_cell.angle_gamma   90.00
#
_symmetry.space_group_name_H-M   'P 1'
#
loop_
_entity.id
_entity.type
_entity.pdbx_description
1 polymer ?
#
loop_
_entity_poly.entity_id
_entity_poly.type
_entity_poly.pdbx_seq_one_letter_code
_entity_poly.pdbx_strand_id
1 'polypeptide(L)'
;VVRNCDELFEREELSAAPDVGWPDCFNSGVFVFKPSQQTFASLTAFAASQGSFDGGDQGLLNSFFSDWAHKDISKHLPFIYNMCSTATYSYLPAYK
;
A
#
# COMPACT_ATOMS: atom_id res chain seq x y z
N VAL A 1 -7.64 -14.03 3.22
CA VAL A 1 -8.85 -13.57 2.50
C VAL A 1 -10.08 -14.14 3.18
N VAL A 2 -11.04 -13.30 3.59
CA VAL A 2 -12.24 -13.73 4.34
C VAL A 2 -13.56 -13.60 3.55
N ARG A 3 -13.54 -12.86 2.43
CA ARG A 3 -14.61 -12.68 1.45
C ARG A 3 -13.98 -12.52 0.06
N ASN A 4 -14.74 -12.70 -1.02
CA ASN A 4 -14.28 -12.38 -2.38
C ASN A 4 -13.82 -10.92 -2.44
N CYS A 5 -12.80 -10.65 -3.25
CA CYS A 5 -12.21 -9.33 -3.42
C CYS A 5 -11.80 -9.07 -4.88
N ASP A 6 -12.49 -9.70 -5.85
CA ASP A 6 -12.13 -9.59 -7.26
C ASP A 6 -12.40 -8.17 -7.81
N GLU A 7 -13.23 -7.38 -7.14
CA GLU A 7 -13.40 -5.95 -7.40
C GLU A 7 -12.11 -5.14 -7.26
N LEU A 8 -11.06 -5.68 -6.60
CA LEU A 8 -9.74 -5.05 -6.58
C LEU A 8 -9.09 -5.01 -7.98
N PHE A 9 -9.46 -5.91 -8.90
CA PHE A 9 -8.95 -5.88 -10.28
C PHE A 9 -9.50 -4.70 -11.10
N GLU A 10 -10.50 -3.98 -10.60
CA GLU A 10 -11.03 -2.75 -11.21
C GLU A 10 -10.16 -1.52 -10.88
N ARG A 11 -9.19 -1.65 -9.96
CA ARG A 11 -8.35 -0.54 -9.49
C ARG A 11 -7.10 -0.34 -10.35
N GLU A 12 -6.59 0.88 -10.36
CA GLU A 12 -5.37 1.23 -11.09
C GLU A 12 -4.10 1.15 -10.23
N GLU A 13 -2.93 1.17 -10.88
CA GLU A 13 -1.64 1.25 -10.20
C GLU A 13 -1.39 2.69 -9.66
N LEU A 14 -0.84 2.88 -8.46
CA LEU A 14 -0.74 1.94 -7.35
C LEU A 14 -1.94 2.18 -6.44
N SER A 15 -2.76 1.15 -6.18
CA SER A 15 -3.85 1.24 -5.20
C SER A 15 -3.54 0.37 -3.99
N ALA A 16 -3.62 0.93 -2.79
CA ALA A 16 -3.28 0.25 -1.53
C ALA A 16 -4.13 0.80 -0.38
N ALA A 17 -4.17 0.08 0.74
CA ALA A 17 -4.82 0.56 1.96
C ALA A 17 -3.84 1.40 2.79
N PRO A 18 -4.32 2.39 3.57
CA PRO A 18 -3.47 3.18 4.48
C PRO A 18 -2.82 2.29 5.54
N ASP A 19 -1.59 2.63 5.92
CA ASP A 19 -0.92 2.05 7.07
C ASP A 19 -1.56 2.52 8.39
N VAL A 20 -1.59 1.62 9.37
CA VAL A 20 -2.23 1.89 10.67
C VAL A 20 -1.39 2.82 11.56
N GLY A 21 -0.06 2.82 11.41
CA GLY A 21 0.85 3.64 12.19
C GLY A 21 1.03 5.05 11.62
N TRP A 22 1.17 5.16 10.30
CA TRP A 22 1.32 6.43 9.60
C TRP A 22 0.41 6.49 8.36
N PRO A 23 -0.79 7.11 8.44
CA PRO A 23 -1.84 6.97 7.43
C PRO A 23 -1.53 7.67 6.08
N ASP A 24 -0.53 8.56 6.04
CA ASP A 24 -0.04 9.13 4.78
C ASP A 24 0.89 8.16 4.02
N CYS A 25 1.26 7.04 4.65
CA CYS A 25 1.87 5.91 3.98
C CYS A 25 0.81 4.83 3.73
N PHE A 26 0.92 4.13 2.61
CA PHE A 26 0.14 2.91 2.39
C PHE A 26 0.85 1.70 2.99
N ASN A 27 0.06 0.71 3.41
CA ASN A 27 0.57 -0.59 3.82
C ASN A 27 0.85 -1.46 2.59
N SER A 28 2.08 -1.95 2.45
CA SER A 28 2.49 -2.75 1.28
C SER A 28 2.07 -4.22 1.34
N GLY A 29 1.38 -4.66 2.40
CA GLY A 29 0.89 -6.05 2.53
C GLY A 29 -0.17 -6.43 1.49
N VAL A 30 -0.96 -5.47 1.00
CA VAL A 30 -1.94 -5.65 -0.08
C VAL A 30 -1.98 -4.39 -0.93
N PHE A 31 -1.69 -4.53 -2.23
CA PHE A 31 -1.80 -3.47 -3.20
C PHE A 31 -2.09 -4.01 -4.61
N VAL A 32 -2.66 -3.15 -5.46
CA VAL A 32 -2.96 -3.42 -6.87
C VAL A 32 -1.94 -2.71 -7.74
N PHE A 33 -1.33 -3.44 -8.66
CA PHE A 33 -0.31 -2.94 -9.58
C PHE A 33 -0.46 -3.56 -10.98
N LYS A 34 0.25 -3.00 -11.96
CA LYS A 34 0.31 -3.53 -13.34
C LYS A 34 1.72 -4.04 -13.60
N PRO A 35 1.92 -5.34 -13.88
CA PRO A 35 3.24 -5.87 -14.21
C PRO A 35 3.87 -5.11 -15.38
N SER A 36 5.06 -4.56 -15.16
CA SER A 36 5.76 -3.73 -16.14
C SER A 36 7.26 -3.86 -15.93
N GLN A 37 7.98 -4.25 -16.99
CA GLN A 37 9.44 -4.36 -16.95
C GLN A 37 10.10 -3.00 -16.70
N GLN A 38 9.48 -1.92 -17.20
CA GLN A 38 9.92 -0.56 -16.98
C GLN A 38 9.77 -0.16 -15.51
N THR A 39 8.62 -0.43 -14.89
CA THR A 39 8.38 -0.15 -13.47
C THR A 39 9.36 -0.91 -12.60
N PHE A 40 9.59 -2.20 -12.90
CA PHE A 40 10.58 -3.02 -12.18
C PHE A 40 12.00 -2.45 -12.26
N ALA A 41 12.46 -2.07 -13.46
CA ALA A 41 13.79 -1.51 -13.66
C ALA A 41 13.96 -0.18 -12.91
N SER A 42 12.96 0.71 -13.00
CA SER A 42 12.94 1.99 -12.28
C SER A 42 12.94 1.81 -10.76
N LEU A 43 12.12 0.90 -10.24
CA LEU A 43 12.05 0.61 -8.81
C LEU A 43 13.38 0.03 -8.29
N THR A 44 14.01 -0.87 -9.05
CA THR A 44 15.32 -1.45 -8.70
C THR A 44 16.43 -0.40 -8.69
N ALA A 45 16.45 0.48 -9.70
CA ALA A 45 17.40 1.60 -9.74
C ALA A 45 17.16 2.60 -8.59
N PHE A 46 15.90 2.87 -8.27
CA PHE A 46 15.53 3.69 -7.13
C PHE A 46 16.00 3.07 -5.81
N ALA A 47 15.77 1.77 -5.61
CA ALA A 47 16.23 1.03 -4.43
C ALA A 47 17.75 1.07 -4.27
N ALA A 48 18.50 0.91 -5.37
CA ALA A 48 19.97 0.96 -5.33
C ALA A 48 20.52 2.36 -5.02
N SER A 49 19.77 3.43 -5.34
CA SER A 49 20.21 4.82 -5.13
C SER A 49 19.75 5.41 -3.80
N GLN A 50 18.53 5.12 -3.36
CA GLN A 50 17.92 5.74 -2.16
C GLN A 50 17.69 4.77 -1.00
N GLY A 51 17.64 3.46 -1.28
CA GLY A 51 17.28 2.46 -0.27
C GLY A 51 15.81 2.57 0.15
N SER A 52 15.53 2.14 1.38
CA SER A 52 14.21 2.22 2.01
C SER A 52 14.33 2.88 3.38
N PHE A 53 13.40 3.80 3.72
CA PHE A 53 13.44 4.50 5.01
C PHE A 53 13.13 3.60 6.20
N ASP A 54 12.41 2.49 6.01
CA ASP A 54 12.09 1.52 7.06
C ASP A 54 12.89 0.22 6.93
N GLY A 55 13.81 0.14 5.95
CA GLY A 55 14.61 -1.03 5.64
C GLY A 55 13.85 -2.17 4.95
N GLY A 56 12.54 -2.03 4.73
CA GLY A 56 11.67 -3.00 4.08
C GLY A 56 11.11 -2.52 2.74
N ASP A 57 10.17 -3.27 2.18
CA ASP A 57 9.50 -2.91 0.92
C ASP A 57 8.50 -1.77 1.09
N GLN A 58 7.84 -1.64 2.25
CA GLN A 58 6.85 -0.58 2.50
C GLN A 58 7.49 0.80 2.34
N GLY A 59 8.66 1.04 2.93
CA GLY A 59 9.34 2.32 2.80
C GLY A 59 9.85 2.59 1.40
N LEU A 60 10.33 1.57 0.68
CA LEU A 60 10.76 1.70 -0.70
C LEU A 60 9.59 2.06 -1.61
N LEU A 61 8.48 1.33 -1.52
CA LEU A 61 7.30 1.51 -2.34
C LEU A 61 6.62 2.85 -2.06
N ASN A 62 6.50 3.26 -0.79
CA ASN A 62 5.97 4.58 -0.44
C ASN A 62 6.86 5.72 -0.96
N SER A 63 8.17 5.53 -0.98
CA SER A 63 9.08 6.55 -1.54
C SER A 63 8.97 6.63 -3.06
N PHE A 64 8.85 5.49 -3.73
CA PHE A 64 8.71 5.41 -5.19
C PHE A 64 7.35 5.94 -5.67
N PHE A 65 6.25 5.53 -5.02
CA PHE A 65 4.87 5.98 -5.27
C PHE A 65 4.45 7.08 -4.26
N SER A 66 5.30 8.08 -4.11
CA SER A 66 5.17 9.15 -3.08
C SER A 66 3.97 10.08 -3.27
N ASP A 67 3.30 10.02 -4.42
CA ASP A 67 2.09 10.79 -4.70
C ASP A 67 0.79 10.12 -4.21
N TRP A 68 0.86 8.88 -3.72
CA TRP A 68 -0.32 8.10 -3.30
C TRP A 68 -1.22 8.82 -2.30
N ALA A 69 -0.64 9.50 -1.30
CA ALA A 69 -1.39 10.12 -0.21
C ALA A 69 -2.30 11.27 -0.64
N HIS A 70 -1.96 11.97 -1.73
CA HIS A 70 -2.57 13.25 -2.09
C HIS A 70 -3.11 13.34 -3.52
N LYS A 71 -2.82 12.36 -4.38
CA LYS A 71 -3.16 12.45 -5.80
C LYS A 71 -4.59 12.01 -6.13
N ASP A 72 -5.01 10.84 -5.68
CA ASP A 72 -6.28 10.25 -6.11
C ASP A 72 -6.88 9.32 -5.05
N ILE A 73 -8.08 9.67 -4.58
CA ILE A 73 -8.84 8.89 -3.60
C ILE A 73 -9.25 7.50 -4.14
N SER A 74 -9.36 7.34 -5.46
CA SER A 74 -9.67 6.04 -6.07
C SER A 74 -8.59 4.99 -5.81
N LYS A 75 -7.37 5.44 -5.49
CA LYS A 75 -6.21 4.59 -5.16
C LYS A 75 -6.10 4.25 -3.67
N HIS A 76 -6.99 4.81 -2.85
CA HIS A 76 -7.11 4.47 -1.43
C HIS A 76 -8.07 3.29 -1.31
N LEU A 77 -7.52 2.10 -1.09
CA LEU A 77 -8.32 0.94 -0.78
C LEU A 77 -8.90 1.10 0.63
N PRO A 78 -10.19 0.76 0.83
CA PRO A 78 -10.75 0.67 2.17
C PRO A 78 -9.89 -0.19 3.10
N PHE A 79 -9.71 0.25 4.34
CA PHE A 79 -8.86 -0.43 5.34
C PHE A 79 -9.21 -1.91 5.53
N ILE A 80 -10.47 -2.30 5.32
CA ILE A 80 -10.93 -3.69 5.40
C ILE A 80 -10.24 -4.65 4.43
N TYR A 81 -9.64 -4.16 3.33
CA TYR A 81 -8.89 -5.00 2.38
C TYR A 81 -7.49 -5.36 2.88
N ASN A 82 -6.96 -4.63 3.85
CA ASN A 82 -5.66 -4.88 4.45
C ASN A 82 -5.66 -4.56 5.96
N MET A 83 -6.65 -5.10 6.66
CA MET A 83 -6.83 -4.82 8.08
C MET A 83 -5.73 -5.52 8.89
N CYS A 84 -4.84 -4.76 9.52
CA CYS A 84 -3.83 -5.31 10.43
C CYS A 84 -4.50 -5.90 11.68
N SER A 85 -4.52 -7.23 11.79
CA SER A 85 -5.12 -7.97 12.91
C SER A 85 -4.17 -8.18 14.08
N THR A 86 -3.11 -7.38 14.22
CA THR A 86 -2.28 -7.41 15.44
C THR A 86 -3.19 -7.23 16.66
N ALA A 87 -2.93 -8.00 17.73
CA ALA A 87 -3.75 -8.11 18.95
C ALA A 87 -4.08 -6.76 19.66
N THR A 88 -3.57 -5.66 19.14
CA THR A 88 -3.76 -4.27 19.53
C THR A 88 -4.30 -3.43 18.37
N TYR A 89 -5.35 -3.85 17.66
CA TYR A 89 -6.23 -2.82 17.09
C TYR A 89 -6.83 -2.08 18.28
N SER A 90 -6.17 -1.00 18.66
CA SER A 90 -6.43 -0.24 19.89
C SER A 90 -7.81 0.42 19.86
N TYR A 91 -8.40 0.54 18.66
CA TYR A 91 -9.66 1.22 18.45
C TYR A 91 -10.84 0.26 18.27
N LEU A 92 -11.14 -0.50 19.33
CA LEU A 92 -12.26 -1.43 19.41
C LEU A 92 -13.60 -0.90 18.84
N PRO A 93 -13.97 0.39 18.99
CA PRO A 93 -15.19 0.94 18.39
C PRO A 93 -15.23 0.90 16.86
N ALA A 94 -14.09 1.02 16.17
CA ALA A 94 -14.00 1.00 14.71
C ALA A 94 -13.80 -0.41 14.12
N TYR A 95 -13.70 -1.43 14.98
CA TYR A 95 -13.48 -2.82 14.59
C TYR A 95 -14.75 -3.53 14.06
N LYS A 96 -15.94 -2.89 14.19
CA LYS A 96 -17.24 -3.44 13.78
C LYS A 96 -17.84 -2.74 12.58
#